data_AF-A0A0Q6NVB3-F1
#
_entry.id   AF-A0A0Q6NVB3-F1
#
_cell.length_a   1.000
_cell.length_b   1.000
_cell.length_c   1.000
_cell.angle_alpha   90.00
_cell.angle_beta   90.00
_cell.angle_gamma   90.00
#
_symmetry.space_group_name_H-M   'P 1'
#
loop_
_entity.id
_entity.type
_entity.pdbx_description
1 polymer ?
#
loop_
_entity_poly.entity_id
_entity_poly.type
_entity_poly.pdbx_seq_one_letter_code
_entity_poly.pdbx_strand_id
1 'polypeptide(L)' 'MPFSFVYQPLNRIAGVHPKTAEFETATKCLKAIDDFEHSDERVSDIRDASGRLIGKRELTLLAEAEKKS' A
#
# COMPACT_ATOMS: atom_id res chain seq x y z
N MET A 1 -5.50 -10.34 -9.23
CA MET A 1 -4.12 -9.86 -9.06
C MET A 1 -3.94 -9.49 -7.59
N PRO A 2 -2.71 -9.43 -7.03
CA PRO A 2 -2.52 -8.96 -5.66
C PRO A 2 -2.79 -7.46 -5.55
N PHE A 3 -3.16 -7.00 -4.35
CA PHE A 3 -3.13 -5.58 -3.99
C PHE A 3 -1.67 -5.10 -4.03
N SER A 4 -1.43 -3.84 -4.39
CA SER A 4 -0.06 -3.31 -4.39
C SER A 4 0.00 -1.83 -4.08
N PHE A 5 1.19 -1.35 -3.73
CA PHE A 5 1.48 0.08 -3.65
C PHE A 5 2.95 0.34 -3.94
N VAL A 6 3.25 1.59 -4.32
CA VAL A 6 4.60 2.08 -4.52
C VAL A 6 5.06 2.82 -3.27
N TYR A 7 6.27 2.55 -2.80
CA TYR A 7 6.86 3.24 -1.66
C TYR A 7 8.29 3.71 -1.96
N GLN A 8 8.70 4.78 -1.28
CA GLN A 8 10.06 5.33 -1.36
C GLN A 8 10.44 6.01 -0.04
N PRO A 9 11.72 5.98 0.39
CA PRO A 9 12.16 6.73 1.56
C PRO A 9 11.94 8.24 1.39
N LEU A 10 11.46 8.91 2.44
CA LEU A 10 11.32 10.37 2.49
C LEU A 10 12.68 11.06 2.45
N ASN A 11 13.66 10.49 3.17
CA ASN A 11 15.06 10.87 3.06
C ASN A 11 15.59 10.39 1.71
N ARG A 12 15.42 11.22 0.67
CA ARG A 12 15.90 10.96 -0.69
C ARG A 12 17.43 10.88 -0.70
N ILE A 13 17.95 9.69 -0.41
CA ILE A 13 19.33 9.34 -0.70
C ILE A 13 19.44 9.22 -2.22
N ALA A 14 20.43 9.88 -2.82
CA ALA A 14 20.65 9.84 -4.26
C ALA A 14 20.83 8.38 -4.73
N GLY A 15 20.02 7.95 -5.71
CA GLY A 15 20.05 6.60 -6.27
C GLY A 15 19.01 5.61 -5.73
N VAL A 16 18.18 6.00 -4.76
CA VAL A 16 17.07 5.15 -4.32
C VAL A 16 15.85 5.35 -5.23
N HIS A 17 15.43 4.27 -5.87
CA HIS A 17 14.24 4.25 -6.73
C HIS A 17 13.00 3.77 -5.97
N PRO A 18 11.79 4.22 -6.38
CA PRO A 18 10.54 3.71 -5.84
C PRO A 18 10.43 2.20 -6.02
N LYS A 19 9.96 1.51 -5.00
CA LYS A 19 9.72 0.06 -5.02
C LYS A 19 8.23 -0.22 -4.97
N THR A 20 7.83 -1.36 -5.52
CA THR A 20 6.45 -1.84 -5.44
C THR A 20 6.39 -2.99 -4.45
N ALA A 21 5.40 -2.96 -3.56
CA ALA A 21 5.09 -4.07 -2.66
C ALA A 21 3.73 -4.67 -3.06
N GLU A 22 3.63 -6.00 -3.02
CA GLU A 22 2.43 -6.75 -3.40
C GLU A 22 1.90 -7.58 -2.23
N PHE A 23 0.58 -7.64 -2.09
CA PHE A 23 -0.12 -8.26 -0.97
C PHE A 23 -1.36 -9.01 -1.45
N GLU A 24 -1.63 -10.16 -0.84
CA GLU A 24 -2.75 -11.01 -1.23
C GLU A 24 -4.11 -10.46 -0.81
N THR A 25 -4.15 -9.65 0.25
CA THR A 25 -5.39 -9.15 0.86
C THR A 25 -5.31 -7.65 1.14
N ALA A 26 -6.46 -6.98 1.13
CA ALA A 26 -6.57 -5.56 1.47
C ALA A 26 -6.08 -5.29 2.89
N THR A 27 -6.35 -6.20 3.82
CA THR A 27 -5.92 -6.08 5.22
C THR A 27 -4.40 -6.10 5.38
N LYS A 28 -3.69 -7.01 4.69
CA LYS A 28 -2.22 -7.07 4.69
C LYS A 28 -1.63 -5.82 4.05
N CYS A 29 -2.22 -5.38 2.93
CA CYS A 29 -1.81 -4.17 2.22
C CYS A 29 -1.93 -2.93 3.12
N LEU A 30 -3.08 -2.73 3.77
CA LEU A 30 -3.32 -1.59 4.65
C LEU A 30 -2.33 -1.56 5.82
N LYS A 31 -2.12 -2.71 6.47
CA LYS A 31 -1.16 -2.81 7.58
C LYS A 31 0.25 -2.42 7.14
N ALA A 32 0.68 -2.92 5.98
CA ALA A 32 1.99 -2.57 5.46
C ALA A 32 2.09 -1.07 5.18
N ILE A 33 1.08 -0.45 4.54
CA ILE A 33 1.07 1.01 4.31
C ILE A 33 1.24 1.77 5.61
N ASP A 34 0.53 1.38 6.66
CA ASP A 34 0.68 2.00 7.97
C ASP A 34 2.11 1.82 8.50
N ASP A 35 2.68 0.61 8.45
CA ASP A 35 4.06 0.34 8.88
C ASP A 35 5.10 1.18 8.09
N PHE A 36 4.90 1.35 6.78
CA PHE A 36 5.76 2.17 5.90
C PHE A 36 5.64 3.67 6.22
N GLU A 37 4.42 4.18 6.45
CA GLU A 37 4.21 5.59 6.82
C GLU A 37 4.84 5.95 8.18
N HIS A 38 4.98 4.97 9.09
CA HIS A 38 5.69 5.16 10.37
C HIS A 38 7.22 5.07 10.23
N SER A 39 7.75 4.54 9.13
CA SER A 39 9.18 4.25 8.91
C SER A 39 9.90 5.31 8.05
N ASP A 40 9.39 6.55 8.02
CA ASP A 40 9.85 7.62 7.14
C ASP A 40 9.78 7.26 5.63
N GLU A 41 8.86 6.38 5.24
CA GLU A 41 8.63 6.01 3.84
C GLU A 41 7.32 6.62 3.34
N ARG A 42 7.35 7.14 2.11
CA ARG A 42 6.19 7.70 1.44
C ARG A 42 5.55 6.64 0.56
N VAL A 43 4.29 6.35 0.83
CA VAL A 43 3.44 5.48 0.00
C VAL A 43 2.71 6.28 -1.08
N SER A 44 2.52 5.66 -2.24
CA SER A 44 1.85 6.18 -3.44
C SER A 44 1.32 5.03 -4.31
N ASP A 45 0.51 5.34 -5.34
CA ASP A 45 0.04 4.38 -6.36
C ASP A 45 -0.56 3.08 -5.78
N ILE A 46 -1.44 3.20 -4.79
CA ILE A 46 -2.13 2.04 -4.21
C ILE A 46 -3.09 1.46 -5.25
N ARG A 47 -3.00 0.16 -5.50
CA ARG A 47 -3.82 -0.58 -6.46
C ARG A 47 -4.57 -1.73 -5.79
N ASP A 48 -5.83 -1.90 -6.17
CA ASP A 48 -6.65 -3.03 -5.75
C ASP A 48 -6.30 -4.32 -6.52
N ALA A 49 -6.91 -5.44 -6.12
CA ALA A 49 -6.73 -6.74 -6.77
C ALA A 49 -7.13 -6.79 -8.26
N SER A 50 -7.80 -5.75 -8.77
CA SER A 50 -8.16 -5.57 -10.18
C SER A 50 -7.17 -4.67 -10.93
N GLY A 51 -6.14 -4.15 -10.25
CA GLY A 51 -5.14 -3.24 -10.79
C GLY A 51 -5.59 -1.78 -10.85
N ARG A 52 -6.77 -1.45 -10.32
CA ARG A 52 -7.32 -0.10 -10.30
C ARG A 52 -6.68 0.71 -9.18
N LEU A 53 -6.31 1.95 -9.48
CA LEU A 53 -5.82 2.91 -8.48
C LEU A 53 -6.94 3.25 -7.50
N ILE A 54 -6.66 3.09 -6.21
CA ILE A 54 -7.58 3.38 -5.12
C ILE A 54 -6.88 4.26 -4.08
N GLY A 55 -7.65 5.05 -3.33
CA GLY A 55 -7.15 5.79 -2.19
C GLY A 55 -7.00 4.91 -0.93
N LYS A 56 -6.22 5.38 0.05
CA LYS A 56 -6.08 4.73 1.36
C LYS A 56 -7.45 4.49 2.03
N ARG A 57 -8.37 5.46 1.91
CA ARG A 57 -9.74 5.35 2.45
C ARG A 57 -10.53 4.19 1.83
N GLU A 58 -10.43 3.98 0.51
CA GLU A 58 -11.09 2.87 -0.17
C GLU A 58 -10.48 1.53 0.23
N LEU A 59 -9.16 1.48 0.38
CA LEU A 59 -8.45 0.30 0.88
C LEU A 59 -8.89 -0.06 2.31
N THR A 60 -9.09 0.93 3.19
CA THR A 60 -9.61 0.71 4.55
C THR A 60 -10.99 0.06 4.52
N LEU A 61 -11.91 0.55 3.68
CA LEU A 61 -13.24 -0.04 3.54
C LEU A 61 -13.19 -1.49 3.05
N LEU A 62 -12.28 -1.80 2.11
CA LEU A 62 -12.08 -3.17 1.62
C LEU A 62 -11.50 -4.09 2.71
N ALA A 63 -10.52 -3.60 3.48
CA ALA A 63 -9.94 -4.36 4.59
C ALA A 63 -10.97 -4.63 5.71
N GLU A 64 -11.85 -3.68 5.99
CA GLU A 64 -12.96 -3.88 6.94
C GLU A 64 -13.98 -4.90 6.43
N ALA A 65 -14.29 -4.88 5.12
CA ALA A 65 -15.18 -5.86 4.50
C ALA A 65 -14.58 -7.27 4.54
N GLU A 66 -13.28 -7.42 4.26
CA GLU A 66 -12.57 -8.70 4.37
C GLU A 66 -12.63 -9.29 5.78
N LYS A 67 -12.45 -8.47 6.83
CA LYS A 67 -12.48 -8.94 8.22
C LYS A 67 -13.86 -9.44 8.69
N LYS A 68 -14.93 -9.04 8.01
CA LYS A 68 -16.31 -9.41 8.35
C LYS A 68 -16.82 -10.63 7.57
N SER A 69 -16.04 -11.12 6.59
CA SER A 69 -16.34 -12.33 5.82
C SER A 69 -15.69 -13.56 6.42
#